data_AF-X0ZV59-F1
#
_entry.id   AF-X0ZV59-F1
#
_cell.length_a   1.000
_cell.length_b   1.000
_cell.length_c   1.000
_cell.angle_alpha   90.00
_cell.angle_beta   90.00
_cell.angle_gamma   90.00
#
_symmetry.space_group_name_H-M   'P 1'
#
loop_
_entity.id
_entity.type
_entity.pdbx_description
1 polymer ?
#
loop_
_entity_poly.entity_id
_entity_poly.type
_entity_poly.pdbx_seq_one_letter_code
_entity_poly.pdbx_strand_id
1 'polypeptide(L)' 'RFLADNKGKSIDYLYDMILSEVEPPLLQAVMEKRRGNQLQAAKMLGISRGTIRKKLQRYFGTKYFRLTDE' A
#
# COMPACT_ATOMS: atom_id res chain seq x y z
N ARG A 1 -2.84 17.70 -13.39
CA ARG A 1 -3.89 17.48 -14.42
C ARG A 1 -5.23 17.19 -13.75
N PHE A 2 -5.39 16.09 -12.98
CA PHE A 2 -6.64 15.75 -12.27
C PHE A 2 -7.39 16.90 -11.55
N LEU A 3 -6.70 17.68 -10.70
CA LEU A 3 -7.33 18.81 -9.99
C LEU A 3 -7.72 19.97 -10.92
N ALA A 4 -6.94 20.19 -11.98
CA ALA A 4 -7.26 21.23 -12.96
C ALA A 4 -8.49 20.84 -13.80
N ASP A 5 -8.61 19.55 -14.13
CA ASP A 5 -9.71 18.99 -14.92
C ASP A 5 -11.03 18.91 -14.13
N ASN A 6 -10.96 18.94 -12.80
CA ASN A 6 -12.11 18.88 -11.90
C ASN A 6 -12.37 20.18 -11.13
N LYS A 7 -11.89 21.33 -11.65
CA LYS A 7 -12.21 22.64 -11.09
C LYS A 7 -13.72 22.84 -10.98
N GLY A 8 -14.19 23.22 -9.79
CA GLY A 8 -15.60 23.52 -9.51
C GLY A 8 -16.47 22.31 -9.14
N LYS A 9 -15.93 21.09 -9.14
CA LYS A 9 -16.61 19.92 -8.57
C LYS A 9 -16.25 19.74 -7.10
N SER A 10 -17.22 19.33 -6.28
CA SER A 10 -16.92 18.83 -4.94
C SER A 10 -16.21 17.48 -5.08
N ILE A 11 -15.02 17.35 -4.50
CA ILE A 11 -14.28 16.10 -4.45
C ILE A 11 -14.05 15.76 -2.99
N ASP A 12 -14.76 14.75 -2.52
CA ASP A 12 -14.61 14.23 -1.17
C ASP A 12 -13.58 13.09 -1.16
N TYR A 13 -12.90 12.90 -0.03
CA TYR A 13 -11.95 11.78 0.19
C TYR A 13 -10.78 11.70 -0.82
N LEU A 14 -10.38 12.83 -1.40
CA LEU A 14 -9.29 12.88 -2.39
C LEU A 14 -8.00 12.22 -1.89
N TYR A 15 -7.66 12.43 -0.62
CA TYR A 15 -6.47 11.82 -0.02
C TYR A 15 -6.51 10.29 -0.09
N ASP A 16 -7.64 9.69 0.30
CA ASP A 16 -7.82 8.23 0.28
C ASP A 16 -7.84 7.69 -1.16
N MET A 17 -8.43 8.44 -2.10
CA MET A 17 -8.44 8.11 -3.52
C MET A 17 -7.01 8.08 -4.08
N ILE A 18 -6.20 9.09 -3.79
CA ILE A 18 -4.80 9.09 -4.24
C ILE A 18 -4.02 7.95 -3.58
N LEU A 19 -4.21 7.73 -2.27
CA LEU A 19 -3.55 6.63 -1.57
C LEU A 19 -3.93 5.27 -2.15
N SER A 20 -5.19 5.03 -2.52
CA SER A 20 -5.60 3.74 -3.10
C SER A 20 -4.95 3.46 -4.45
N GLU A 21 -4.54 4.48 -5.20
CA GLU A 21 -3.83 4.32 -6.47
C GLU A 21 -2.32 4.10 -6.26
N VAL A 22 -1.71 4.82 -5.31
CA VAL A 22 -0.24 4.78 -5.14
C VAL A 22 0.24 3.70 -4.18
N GLU A 23 -0.53 3.35 -3.15
CA GLU A 23 -0.09 2.38 -2.14
C GLU A 23 0.07 0.95 -2.67
N PRO A 24 -0.87 0.38 -3.46
CA PRO A 24 -0.71 -0.99 -3.98
C PRO A 24 0.57 -1.19 -4.79
N PRO A 25 0.89 -0.40 -5.84
CA PRO A 25 2.11 -0.63 -6.61
C PRO A 25 3.38 -0.44 -5.77
N LEU A 26 3.40 0.53 -4.84
CA LEU A 26 4.52 0.70 -3.90
C LEU A 26 4.72 -0.53 -3.03
N LEU A 27 3.65 -1.02 -2.39
CA LEU A 27 3.69 -2.18 -1.51
C LEU A 27 4.10 -3.44 -2.28
N GLN A 28 3.57 -3.65 -3.48
CA GLN A 28 3.91 -4.78 -4.33
C GLN A 28 5.40 -4.75 -4.69
N ALA A 29 5.92 -3.63 -5.19
CA ALA A 29 7.33 -3.50 -5.58
C ALA A 29 8.28 -3.77 -4.40
N VAL A 30 7.94 -3.27 -3.20
CA VAL A 30 8.74 -3.51 -1.99
C VAL A 30 8.66 -4.97 -1.55
N MET A 31 7.48 -5.58 -1.57
CA MET A 31 7.31 -6.99 -1.22
C MET A 31 8.06 -7.91 -2.17
N GLU A 32 8.03 -7.63 -3.48
CA GLU A 32 8.82 -8.34 -4.48
C GLU A 32 10.32 -8.16 -4.24
N LYS A 33 10.77 -6.92 -4.02
CA LYS A 33 12.18 -6.61 -3.71
C LYS A 33 12.69 -7.32 -2.47
N ARG A 34 11.83 -7.52 -1.47
CA ARG A 34 12.12 -8.20 -0.20
C ARG A 34 11.68 -9.67 -0.18
N ARG A 35 11.33 -10.24 -1.34
CA ARG A 35 10.92 -11.64 -1.51
C ARG A 35 9.85 -12.08 -0.51
N GLY A 36 8.87 -11.22 -0.27
CA GLY A 36 7.77 -11.48 0.65
C GLY A 36 8.06 -11.20 2.13
N ASN A 37 9.28 -10.83 2.51
CA ASN A 37 9.63 -10.57 3.91
C ASN A 37 9.02 -9.24 4.40
N GLN A 38 7.89 -9.35 5.11
CA GLN A 38 7.15 -8.20 5.62
C GLN A 38 7.95 -7.35 6.62
N LEU A 39 8.83 -7.95 7.43
CA LEU A 39 9.65 -7.21 8.40
C LEU A 39 10.69 -6.34 7.69
N GLN A 40 11.35 -6.87 6.67
CA GLN A 40 12.29 -6.10 5.86
C GLN A 40 11.60 -5.06 4.99
N ALA A 41 10.41 -5.37 4.45
CA ALA A 41 9.58 -4.40 3.74
C ALA A 41 9.18 -3.22 4.65
N ALA A 42 8.77 -3.51 5.89
CA ALA A 42 8.44 -2.51 6.90
C ALA A 42 9.62 -1.59 7.22
N LYS A 43 10.81 -2.18 7.43
CA LYS A 43 12.05 -1.43 7.63
C LYS A 43 12.39 -0.54 6.43
N MET A 44 12.23 -1.05 5.20
CA MET A 44 12.51 -0.28 3.98
C MET A 44 11.54 0.88 3.77
N LEU A 45 10.26 0.69 4.08
CA LEU A 45 9.24 1.74 3.99
C LEU A 45 9.23 2.70 5.19
N GLY A 46 10.01 2.42 6.24
CA GLY A 46 10.05 3.26 7.44
C GLY A 46 8.75 3.23 8.26
N ILE A 47 7.99 2.15 8.20
CA ILE A 47 6.72 1.99 8.90
C ILE A 47 6.69 0.72 9.75
N SER A 48 5.76 0.64 10.71
CA SER A 48 5.65 -0.53 11.56
C SER A 48 5.24 -1.79 10.77
N ARG A 49 5.69 -2.98 11.22
CA ARG A 49 5.23 -4.27 10.66
C ARG A 49 3.69 -4.39 10.73
N GLY A 50 3.07 -3.87 11.78
CA GLY A 50 1.62 -3.85 11.93
C GLY A 50 0.93 -3.02 10.83
N THR A 51 1.52 -1.90 10.45
CA THR A 51 1.03 -1.04 9.36
C THR A 51 1.14 -1.75 8.02
N ILE A 52 2.28 -2.36 7.71
CA ILE A 52 2.46 -3.19 6.50
C ILE A 52 1.40 -4.28 6.44
N ARG A 53 1.23 -5.04 7.52
CA ARG A 53 0.27 -6.14 7.56
C ARG A 53 -1.16 -5.66 7.24
N LYS A 54 -1.62 -4.58 7.87
CA LYS A 54 -2.93 -3.98 7.61
C LYS A 54 -3.07 -3.52 6.15
N LYS A 55 -2.06 -2.87 5.59
CA LYS A 55 -2.07 -2.41 4.20
C LYS A 55 -2.06 -3.57 3.20
N LEU A 56 -1.23 -4.59 3.43
CA LEU A 56 -1.21 -5.79 2.59
C LEU A 56 -2.55 -6.54 2.63
N GLN A 57 -3.20 -6.61 3.79
CA GLN A 57 -4.54 -7.16 3.90
C GLN A 57 -5.55 -6.35 3.10
N ARG A 58 -5.52 -5.01 3.25
CA ARG A 58 -6.43 -4.08 2.56
C ARG A 58 -6.37 -4.22 1.04
N TYR A 59 -5.16 -4.34 0.47
CA TYR A 59 -4.98 -4.28 -0.98
C TYR A 59 -4.80 -5.64 -1.66
N PHE A 60 -4.34 -6.68 -0.94
CA PHE A 60 -3.98 -7.97 -1.55
C PHE A 60 -4.58 -9.18 -0.84
N GLY A 61 -5.44 -8.98 0.17
CA GLY A 61 -6.03 -10.07 0.93
C GLY A 61 -4.99 -10.99 1.54
N THR A 62 -5.04 -12.29 1.21
CA THR A 62 -4.15 -13.31 1.79
C THR A 62 -2.86 -13.55 0.99
N LYS A 63 -2.64 -12.85 -0.13
CA LYS A 63 -1.49 -13.07 -1.05
C LYS A 63 -0.14 -13.10 -0.34
N TYR A 64 0.06 -12.23 0.64
CA TYR A 64 1.32 -12.09 1.37
C TYR A 64 1.30 -12.66 2.79
N PHE A 65 0.22 -13.34 3.18
CA PHE A 65 0.05 -13.88 4.54
C PHE A 65 0.56 -15.31 4.70
N ARG A 66 0.66 -16.08 3.61
CA ARG A 66 1.16 -17.48 3.64
C ARG A 66 2.69 -17.61 3.74
N LEU A 67 3.41 -16.49 3.84
CA LEU A 67 4.88 -16.46 3.81
C LEU A 67 5.51 -16.32 5.20
N THR A 68 4.72 -16.50 6.28
CA THR A 68 5.21 -16.33 7.65
C THR A 68 4.87 -17.49 8.60
N ASP A 69 4.51 -18.65 8.06
CA ASP A 69 4.24 -19.85 8.85
C ASP A 69 5.42 -20.84 8.87
N GLU A 70 6.65 -20.35 8.63
CA GLU A 70 7.91 -21.05 8.89
C GLU A 70 8.77 -20.28 9.91
#